data_AF-A0ABD2E095-F1
#
_entry.id   AF-A0ABD2E095-F1
#
_cell.length_a   1.000
_cell.length_b   1.000
_cell.length_c   1.000
_cell.angle_alpha   90.00
_cell.angle_beta   90.00
_cell.angle_gamma   90.00
#
_symmetry.space_group_name_H-M   'P 1'
#
loop_
_entity.id
_entity.type
_entity.pdbx_description
1 polymer ?
#
loop_
_entity_poly.entity_id
_entity_poly.type
_entity_poly.pdbx_seq_one_letter_code
_entity_poly.pdbx_strand_id
1 'polypeptide(L)'
;NPETFWTTTGMFPQEFIIFFHKHVKIERLVIQSYFDLVHTEGQLQNEEIVAHDGYATYLRFIIISAFDHFASVHSISADGTVVSGLV
;
A
#
# COMPACT_ATOMS: atom_id res chain seq x y z
N ASN A 1 -8.83 7.40 8.56
CA ASN A 1 -9.05 7.32 10.01
C ASN A 1 -7.75 6.78 10.62
N PRO A 2 -6.89 7.63 11.20
CA PRO A 2 -5.58 7.19 11.71
C PRO A 2 -5.70 6.25 12.92
N GLU A 3 -6.87 6.18 13.57
CA GLU A 3 -7.08 5.32 14.73
C GLU A 3 -7.40 3.86 14.37
N THR A 4 -7.56 3.54 13.07
CA THR A 4 -7.84 2.18 12.60
C THR A 4 -6.81 1.77 11.58
N PHE A 5 -6.09 0.70 11.86
CA PHE A 5 -5.03 0.18 11.01
C PHE A 5 -5.02 -1.36 11.02
N TRP A 6 -4.51 -1.95 9.95
CA TRP A 6 -4.18 -3.37 9.92
C TRP A 6 -2.76 -3.58 10.44
N THR A 7 -2.53 -4.67 11.16
CA THR A 7 -1.21 -5.03 11.69
C THR A 7 -0.91 -6.49 11.45
N THR A 8 0.37 -6.81 11.30
CA THR A 8 0.86 -8.18 11.18
C THR A 8 2.13 -8.37 11.98
N THR A 9 2.37 -9.59 12.45
CA THR A 9 3.51 -9.96 13.29
C THR A 9 4.08 -11.31 12.84
N GLY A 10 5.35 -11.57 13.17
CA GLY A 10 6.06 -12.78 12.78
C GLY A 10 7.30 -12.48 11.94
N MET A 11 7.82 -13.51 11.27
CA MET A 11 9.00 -13.40 10.44
C MET A 11 8.67 -12.73 9.10
N PHE A 12 9.55 -11.85 8.64
CA PHE A 12 9.52 -11.29 7.30
C PHE A 12 10.14 -12.25 6.27
N PRO A 13 9.74 -12.20 4.98
CA PRO A 13 8.77 -11.27 4.40
C PRO A 13 7.32 -11.64 4.70
N GLN A 14 6.47 -10.63 4.80
CA GLN A 14 5.02 -10.79 4.96
C GLN A 14 4.32 -10.12 3.76
N GLU A 15 3.19 -10.67 3.32
CA GLU A 15 2.47 -10.11 2.18
C GLU A 15 0.96 -10.04 2.38
N PHE A 16 0.34 -9.09 1.69
CA PHE A 16 -1.10 -9.02 1.53
C PHE A 16 -1.44 -8.54 0.12
N ILE A 17 -2.64 -8.86 -0.32
CA ILE A 17 -3.12 -8.60 -1.67
C ILE A 17 -4.39 -7.76 -1.61
N ILE A 18 -4.41 -6.66 -2.35
CA ILE A 18 -5.63 -5.91 -2.61
C ILE A 18 -6.14 -6.31 -4.00
N PHE A 19 -7.43 -6.68 -4.05
CA PHE A 19 -8.12 -7.08 -5.28
C PHE A 19 -9.11 -6.01 -5.72
N PHE A 20 -9.04 -5.63 -6.99
CA PHE A 20 -10.02 -4.79 -7.66
C PHE A 20 -10.95 -5.67 -8.50
N HIS A 21 -12.26 -5.54 -8.31
CA HIS A 21 -13.26 -6.31 -9.06
C HIS A 21 -13.29 -6.00 -10.58
N LYS A 22 -12.57 -4.95 -11.01
CA LYS A 22 -12.43 -4.55 -12.41
C LYS A 22 -10.96 -4.30 -12.71
N HIS A 23 -10.60 -4.40 -13.99
CA HIS A 23 -9.29 -3.97 -14.46
C HIS A 23 -9.18 -2.45 -14.32
N VAL A 24 -8.19 -1.97 -13.58
CA VAL A 24 -7.98 -0.53 -13.34
C VAL A 24 -6.64 -0.08 -13.88
N LYS A 25 -6.60 1.12 -14.45
CA LYS A 25 -5.36 1.88 -14.67
C LYS A 25 -5.07 2.65 -13.40
N ILE A 26 -3.94 2.38 -12.77
CA ILE A 26 -3.50 3.05 -11.55
C ILE A 26 -2.56 4.18 -11.96
N GLU A 27 -2.80 5.37 -11.42
CA GLU A 27 -1.99 6.56 -11.69
C GLU A 27 -1.16 6.95 -10.47
N ARG A 28 -1.74 6.78 -9.28
CA ARG A 28 -1.12 7.12 -8.00
C ARG A 28 -1.49 6.10 -6.94
N LEU A 29 -0.51 5.69 -6.17
CA LEU A 29 -0.69 4.89 -4.96
C LEU A 29 -0.14 5.68 -3.78
N VAL A 30 -0.94 5.83 -2.73
CA VAL A 30 -0.53 6.45 -1.47
C VAL A 30 -0.62 5.39 -0.38
N ILE A 31 0.50 5.14 0.28
CA ILE A 31 0.59 4.23 1.43
C ILE A 31 0.85 5.07 2.66
N GLN A 32 0.06 4.84 3.70
CA GLN A 32 0.23 5.49 4.99
C GLN A 32 0.67 4.45 6.03
N SER A 33 1.86 4.66 6.58
CA SER A 33 2.46 3.79 7.60
C SER A 33 3.50 4.55 8.43
N TYR A 34 4.01 3.93 9.50
CA TYR A 34 5.19 4.38 10.21
C TYR A 34 6.43 3.92 9.43
N PHE A 35 6.90 4.77 8.53
CA PHE A 35 8.13 4.54 7.76
C PHE A 35 9.36 5.09 8.49
N ASP A 36 10.55 4.62 8.14
CA ASP A 36 11.83 5.12 8.69
C ASP A 36 12.54 6.09 7.72
N LEU A 37 11.78 6.79 6.86
CA LEU A 37 12.36 7.45 5.68
C LEU A 37 13.05 8.79 5.95
N VAL A 38 12.83 9.41 7.11
CA VAL A 38 13.50 10.64 7.57
C VAL A 38 13.39 10.64 9.09
N HIS A 39 14.38 11.20 9.82
CA HIS A 39 14.51 11.40 11.29
C HIS A 39 13.25 11.88 12.06
N THR A 40 12.15 11.18 11.90
CA THR A 40 10.80 11.37 12.41
C THR A 40 10.33 10.00 12.89
N GLU A 41 11.17 9.40 13.73
CA GLU A 41 10.93 8.10 14.35
C GLU A 41 9.51 8.05 14.92
N GLY A 42 8.73 7.05 14.51
CA GLY A 42 7.39 6.82 15.02
C GLY A 42 6.33 7.84 14.59
N GLN A 43 6.56 8.65 13.55
CA GLN A 43 5.51 9.48 12.95
C GLN A 43 4.87 8.83 11.73
N LEU A 44 3.56 9.02 11.61
CA LEU A 44 2.77 8.53 10.48
C LEU A 44 3.23 9.25 9.21
N GLN A 45 3.64 8.47 8.20
CA GLN A 45 4.21 8.98 6.97
C GLN A 45 3.40 8.49 5.77
N ASN A 46 3.33 9.34 4.75
CA ASN A 46 2.71 9.02 3.47
C ASN A 46 3.84 8.79 2.46
N GLU A 47 3.88 7.60 1.88
CA GLU A 47 4.69 7.30 0.72
C GLU A 47 3.80 7.35 -0.52
N GLU A 48 4.18 8.20 -1.47
CA GLU A 48 3.50 8.29 -2.76
C GLU A 48 4.32 7.58 -3.83
N ILE A 49 3.67 6.67 -4.55
CA ILE A 49 4.25 5.93 -5.67
C ILE A 49 3.45 6.30 -6.92
N VAL A 50 4.12 6.93 -7.89
CA VAL A 50 3.54 7.22 -9.20
C VAL A 50 3.68 5.98 -10.07
N ALA A 51 2.55 5.43 -10.51
CA ALA A 51 2.53 4.27 -11.39
C ALA A 51 2.74 4.73 -12.85
N HIS A 52 3.90 4.43 -13.42
CA HIS A 52 4.16 4.65 -14.84
C HIS A 52 3.52 3.51 -15.66
N ASP A 53 2.28 3.74 -16.13
CA ASP A 53 1.48 2.80 -16.96
C ASP A 53 1.15 1.45 -16.30
N GLY A 54 0.77 1.47 -15.03
CA GLY A 54 0.34 0.28 -14.29
C GLY A 54 -1.14 -0.05 -14.49
N TYR A 55 -1.45 -1.09 -15.26
CA TYR A 55 -2.77 -1.71 -15.26
C TYR A 55 -2.77 -2.93 -14.33
N ALA A 56 -3.74 -3.02 -13.43
CA ALA A 56 -3.79 -4.10 -12.46
C ALA A 56 -5.22 -4.48 -12.07
N THR A 57 -5.38 -5.74 -11.69
CA THR A 57 -6.53 -6.28 -10.95
C THR A 57 -6.12 -6.66 -9.52
N TYR A 58 -4.82 -6.92 -9.29
CA TYR A 58 -4.25 -7.28 -8.00
C TYR A 58 -3.06 -6.38 -7.72
N LEU A 59 -2.96 -5.89 -6.49
CA LEU A 59 -1.77 -5.27 -5.94
C LEU A 59 -1.21 -6.17 -4.84
N ARG A 60 0.01 -6.66 -5.04
CA ARG A 60 0.73 -7.42 -4.02
C ARG A 60 1.68 -6.49 -3.29
N PHE A 61 1.46 -6.37 -1.99
CA PHE A 61 2.35 -5.63 -1.10
C PHE A 61 3.21 -6.64 -0.34
N ILE A 62 4.51 -6.39 -0.32
CA ILE A 62 5.48 -7.25 0.36
C ILE A 62 6.21 -6.39 1.39
N ILE A 63 6.02 -6.71 2.66
CA ILE A 63 6.72 -6.10 3.78
C ILE A 63 7.99 -6.92 3.98
N ILE A 64 9.13 -6.35 3.59
CA ILE A 64 10.44 -7.02 3.64
C ILE A 64 11.07 -6.94 5.03
N SER A 65 10.76 -5.87 5.77
CA SER A 65 11.26 -5.61 7.13
C SER A 65 10.37 -4.59 7.83
N ALA A 66 10.47 -4.52 9.16
CA ALA A 66 9.91 -3.45 9.97
C ALA A 66 10.86 -3.11 11.12
N PHE A 67 10.60 -1.99 11.79
CA PHE A 67 11.41 -1.52 12.93
C PHE A 67 11.31 -2.45 14.16
N ASP A 68 10.14 -3.01 14.41
CA ASP A 68 9.87 -3.93 15.52
C ASP A 68 9.30 -5.26 14.97
N HIS A 69 8.95 -6.19 15.85
CA HIS A 69 8.37 -7.50 15.53
C HIS A 69 6.95 -7.44 14.91
N PHE A 70 6.45 -6.25 14.63
CA PHE A 70 5.17 -6.02 13.96
C PHE A 70 5.32 -4.95 12.86
N ALA A 71 4.43 -5.02 11.87
CA ALA A 71 4.28 -4.02 10.82
C ALA A 71 2.82 -3.56 10.77
N SER A 72 2.60 -2.25 10.69
CA SER A 72 1.26 -1.65 10.60
C SER A 72 1.04 -0.99 9.24
N VAL A 73 -0.17 -1.09 8.69
CA VAL A 73 -0.61 -0.36 7.49
C VAL A 73 -1.88 0.39 7.85
N HIS A 74 -1.83 1.72 7.80
CA HIS A 74 -2.96 2.57 8.21
C HIS A 74 -3.92 2.85 7.07
N SER A 75 -3.39 3.12 5.88
CA SER A 75 -4.20 3.36 4.71
C SER A 75 -3.44 2.99 3.45
N ILE A 76 -4.16 2.45 2.48
CA ILE A 76 -3.71 2.30 1.11
C ILE A 76 -4.78 2.89 0.22
N SER A 77 -4.40 3.88 -0.57
CA SER A 77 -5.27 4.57 -1.50
C SER A 77 -4.69 4.47 -2.90
N ALA A 78 -5.48 3.98 -3.85
CA ALA A 78 -5.10 3.92 -5.25
C ALA A 78 -6.04 4.82 -6.05
N ASP A 79 -5.48 5.85 -6.70
CA ASP A 79 -6.20 6.71 -7.63
C ASP A 79 -5.96 6.22 -9.05
N GLY A 80 -7.03 6.21 -9.84
CA GLY A 80 -6.99 5.67 -11.19
C GLY A 80 -8.36 5.60 -11.86
N THR A 81 -8.38 4.98 -13.04
CA THR A 81 -9.59 4.82 -13.84
C THR A 81 -9.93 3.34 -14.07
N VAL A 82 -11.22 3.03 -14.04
CA VAL A 82 -11.69 1.70 -14.45
C VAL A 82 -11.58 1.59 -15.96
N VAL A 83 -10.90 0.55 -16.43
CA VAL A 83 -10.86 0.23 -17.86
C VAL A 83 -12.18 -0.46 -18.22
N SER A 84 -13.14 0.31 -18.70
CA SER A 84 -14.32 -0.24 -19.37
C SER A 84 -13.88 -0.80 -20.71
N GLY A 85 -14.01 -2.12 -20.89
CA GLY A 85 -13.84 -2.73 -22.20
C GLY A 85 -14.82 -2.10 -23.19
N LEU A 86 -14.30 -1.44 -24.24
CA LEU A 86 -15.02 -1.35 -25.49
C LEU A 86 -15.01 -2.77 -26.06
N VAL A 87 -16.09 -3.52 -25.82
CA VAL A 87 -16.47 -4.69 -26.60
C VAL A 87 -17.84 -4.41 -27.18
#